data_AF-W4PYW0-F1
#
_entry.id   AF-W4PYW0-F1
#
_cell.length_a   1.000
_cell.length_b   1.000
_cell.length_c   1.000
_cell.angle_alpha   90.00
_cell.angle_beta   90.00
_cell.angle_gamma   90.00
#
_symmetry.space_group_name_H-M   'P 1'
#
loop_
_entity.id
_entity.type
_entity.pdbx_description
1 polymer ?
#
loop_
_entity_poly.entity_id
_entity_poly.type
_entity_poly.pdbx_seq_one_letter_code
_entity_poly.pdbx_strand_id
1 'polypeptide(L)'
;MSKEYIEKVRVFALGGVGEIGKNMYVVEVNDDILVVDAGLMFPDDDMLGVDIVIPDVSYLVENAERVQGIFLTHGHEDHIGGLSYVLKKVNVPVYGTKLTLGLVEEKLKEAGIFRHTTLHLIDANSRLTVGSTQVSFFRTNHSIPDSVGICFETSQGAVVHTGDFKFDQTPVDGKQADIGKMAAIGERGVLCLLSDSTNAERLERRNQKQRLVKGFQKCLKKQKGESL
;
A
#
# COMPACT_ATOMS: atom_id res chain seq x y z
N MET A 1 40.10 -1.95 -11.82
CA MET A 1 38.79 -2.45 -11.33
C MET A 1 38.17 -1.34 -10.50
N SER A 2 37.15 -0.67 -11.02
CA SER A 2 36.35 0.26 -10.22
C SER A 2 35.71 -0.53 -9.08
N LYS A 3 35.84 -0.07 -7.84
CA LYS A 3 35.04 -0.63 -6.74
C LYS A 3 33.57 -0.48 -7.12
N GLU A 4 32.86 -1.59 -7.24
CA GLU A 4 31.43 -1.59 -7.46
C GLU A 4 30.80 -0.94 -6.22
N TYR A 5 30.15 0.21 -6.42
CA TYR A 5 29.50 0.93 -5.34
C TYR A 5 28.24 0.16 -4.95
N ILE A 6 28.24 -0.41 -3.75
CA ILE A 6 27.09 -1.13 -3.19
C ILE A 6 26.25 -0.12 -2.42
N GLU A 7 24.99 0.03 -2.81
CA GLU A 7 24.06 0.92 -2.12
C GLU A 7 23.75 0.42 -0.71
N LYS A 8 23.59 1.32 0.25
CA LYS A 8 23.16 0.95 1.61
C LYS A 8 21.63 0.86 1.65
N VAL A 9 21.09 -0.33 1.86
CA VAL A 9 19.64 -0.57 1.96
C VAL A 9 19.23 -0.79 3.41
N ARG A 10 18.22 -0.08 3.90
CA ARG A 10 17.57 -0.34 5.21
C ARG A 10 16.07 -0.49 5.01
N VAL A 11 15.50 -1.48 5.69
CA VAL A 11 14.07 -1.77 5.63
C VAL A 11 13.55 -1.94 7.05
N PHE A 12 12.51 -1.20 7.42
CA PHE A 12 11.87 -1.30 8.73
C PHE A 12 10.41 -0.82 8.68
N ALA A 13 9.65 -1.11 9.72
CA ALA A 13 8.27 -0.68 9.87
C ALA A 13 8.15 0.39 10.95
N LEU A 14 7.31 1.40 10.70
CA LEU A 14 6.85 2.37 11.69
C LEU A 14 5.44 2.01 12.22
N GLY A 15 4.74 1.10 11.54
CA GLY A 15 3.47 0.52 11.97
C GLY A 15 3.04 -0.66 11.09
N GLY A 16 2.09 -1.47 11.55
CA GLY A 16 1.57 -2.64 10.83
C GLY A 16 2.27 -3.97 11.14
N VAL A 17 3.18 -4.00 12.12
CA VAL A 17 3.86 -5.22 12.58
C VAL A 17 3.45 -5.52 14.02
N GLY A 18 2.92 -6.72 14.25
CA GLY A 18 2.40 -7.14 15.56
C GLY A 18 1.01 -6.57 15.89
N GLU A 19 0.34 -5.98 14.91
CA GLU A 19 -0.98 -5.33 15.02
C GLU A 19 -1.75 -5.42 13.69
N ILE A 20 -3.03 -5.07 13.67
CA ILE A 20 -3.84 -4.97 12.45
C ILE A 20 -4.08 -3.50 12.10
N GLY A 21 -3.62 -3.12 10.92
CA GLY A 21 -3.71 -1.77 10.37
C GLY A 21 -2.54 -0.88 10.75
N LYS A 22 -2.70 0.45 10.63
CA LYS A 22 -1.61 1.42 10.83
C LYS A 22 -0.37 1.12 9.96
N ASN A 23 -0.58 0.56 8.76
CA ASN A 23 0.51 0.14 7.89
C ASN A 23 1.40 1.34 7.50
N MET A 24 2.69 1.23 7.80
CA MET A 24 3.69 2.20 7.37
C MET A 24 5.08 1.55 7.38
N TYR A 25 5.67 1.39 6.20
CA TYR A 25 6.98 0.78 6.02
C TYR A 25 7.94 1.78 5.40
N VAL A 26 9.22 1.64 5.70
CA VAL A 26 10.28 2.50 5.21
C VAL A 26 11.31 1.66 4.49
N VAL A 27 11.63 2.08 3.27
CA VAL A 27 12.77 1.58 2.48
C VAL A 27 13.74 2.75 2.32
N GLU A 28 14.91 2.67 2.93
CA GLU A 28 16.00 3.60 2.69
C GLU A 28 16.96 3.02 1.66
N VAL A 29 17.28 3.81 0.64
CA VAL A 29 18.32 3.49 -0.34
C VAL A 29 19.33 4.63 -0.32
N ASN A 30 20.53 4.33 0.19
CA ASN A 30 21.53 5.34 0.55
C ASN A 30 20.97 6.37 1.53
N ASP A 31 20.82 7.61 1.09
CA ASP A 31 20.31 8.72 1.88
C ASP A 31 18.82 8.98 1.62
N ASP A 32 18.21 8.39 0.58
CA ASP A 32 16.81 8.57 0.23
C ASP A 32 15.90 7.68 1.08
N ILE A 33 14.83 8.28 1.62
CA ILE A 33 13.77 7.59 2.37
C ILE A 33 12.51 7.49 1.48
N LEU A 34 12.06 6.27 1.26
CA LEU A 34 10.86 5.94 0.49
C LEU A 34 9.87 5.27 1.45
N VAL A 35 8.70 5.86 1.62
CA VAL A 35 7.69 5.38 2.58
C VAL A 35 6.59 4.63 1.83
N VAL A 36 6.20 3.47 2.33
CA VAL A 36 5.07 2.70 1.83
C VAL A 36 3.92 2.80 2.82
N ASP A 37 2.79 3.31 2.32
CA ASP A 37 1.54 3.53 3.05
C ASP A 37 1.66 4.49 4.26
N ALA A 38 0.51 5.00 4.70
CA ALA A 38 0.35 5.83 5.88
C ALA A 38 -1.01 5.54 6.51
N GLY A 39 -1.15 4.34 7.06
CA GLY A 39 -2.38 3.82 7.62
C GLY A 39 -2.79 4.43 8.95
N LEU A 40 -4.04 4.19 9.34
CA LEU A 40 -4.51 4.28 10.72
C LEU A 40 -4.96 2.92 11.24
N MET A 41 -5.15 2.81 12.54
CA MET A 41 -5.81 1.68 13.19
C MET A 41 -7.02 2.22 13.96
N PHE A 42 -8.12 1.49 13.92
CA PHE A 42 -9.25 1.76 14.79
C PHE A 42 -8.96 1.20 16.19
N PRO A 43 -9.26 1.96 17.25
CA PRO A 43 -8.99 1.55 18.62
C PRO A 43 -9.80 0.31 19.02
N ASP A 44 -9.23 -0.47 19.94
CA ASP A 44 -9.91 -1.59 20.59
C ASP A 44 -10.88 -1.10 21.67
N ASP A 45 -11.76 -2.00 22.14
CA ASP A 45 -12.84 -1.70 23.11
C ASP A 45 -12.31 -1.10 24.44
N ASP A 46 -11.03 -1.28 24.77
CA ASP A 46 -10.40 -0.78 25.99
C ASP A 46 -9.79 0.63 25.84
N MET A 47 -9.69 1.18 24.63
CA MET A 47 -9.15 2.51 24.35
C MET A 47 -10.22 3.61 24.38
N LEU A 48 -10.85 3.79 25.55
CA LEU A 48 -11.95 4.73 25.73
C LEU A 48 -11.57 6.18 25.39
N GLY A 49 -12.32 6.79 24.47
CA GLY A 49 -12.14 8.19 24.05
C GLY A 49 -11.10 8.42 22.96
N VAL A 50 -10.51 7.34 22.42
CA VAL A 50 -9.67 7.39 21.22
C VAL A 50 -10.55 7.12 20.01
N ASP A 51 -10.44 7.94 18.96
CA ASP A 51 -11.16 7.72 17.69
C ASP A 51 -10.32 6.93 16.68
N ILE A 52 -9.02 7.24 16.61
CA ILE A 52 -8.07 6.64 15.67
C ILE A 52 -6.66 6.59 16.28
N VAL A 53 -5.86 5.62 15.85
CA VAL A 53 -4.44 5.49 16.18
C VAL A 53 -3.61 5.60 14.91
N ILE A 54 -2.55 6.42 14.93
CA ILE A 54 -1.63 6.62 13.79
C ILE A 54 -0.19 6.26 14.19
N PRO A 55 0.69 5.93 13.23
CA PRO A 55 2.09 5.58 13.54
C PRO A 55 2.84 6.78 14.12
N ASP A 56 3.84 6.49 14.96
CA ASP A 56 4.81 7.52 15.36
C ASP A 56 5.77 7.79 14.18
N VAL A 57 5.69 9.01 13.65
CA VAL A 57 6.49 9.47 12.50
C VAL A 57 7.69 10.31 12.91
N SER A 58 8.11 10.29 14.18
CA SER A 58 9.24 11.09 14.67
C SER A 58 10.51 10.87 13.84
N TYR A 59 10.78 9.62 13.42
CA TYR A 59 11.89 9.31 12.52
C TYR A 59 11.81 10.06 11.18
N LEU A 60 10.62 10.14 10.57
CA LEU A 60 10.42 10.86 9.30
C LEU A 60 10.56 12.37 9.49
N VAL A 61 10.13 12.90 10.64
CA VAL A 61 10.27 14.33 10.96
C VAL A 61 11.74 14.72 11.16
N GLU A 62 12.50 13.90 11.89
CA GLU A 62 13.94 14.11 12.11
C GLU A 62 14.77 13.99 10.83
N ASN A 63 14.24 13.31 9.79
CA ASN A 63 14.91 13.08 8.51
C ASN A 63 14.12 13.67 7.33
N ALA A 64 13.34 14.74 7.56
CA ALA A 64 12.37 15.24 6.59
C ALA A 64 12.99 15.57 5.22
N GLU A 65 14.21 16.11 5.17
CA GLU A 65 14.88 16.41 3.90
C GLU A 65 15.27 15.17 3.08
N ARG A 66 15.34 14.00 3.71
CA ARG A 66 15.68 12.72 3.08
C ARG A 66 14.45 12.00 2.53
N VAL A 67 13.24 12.36 2.97
CA VAL A 67 11.99 11.72 2.54
C VAL A 67 11.63 12.17 1.13
N GLN A 68 11.75 11.25 0.17
CA GLN A 68 11.52 11.54 -1.24
C GLN A 68 10.06 11.37 -1.66
N GLY A 69 9.28 10.58 -0.91
CA GLY A 69 7.85 10.43 -1.17
C GLY A 69 7.18 9.30 -0.40
N ILE A 70 5.85 9.32 -0.44
CA ILE A 70 4.97 8.30 0.15
C ILE A 70 4.24 7.57 -0.99
N PHE A 71 4.34 6.25 -1.03
CA PHE A 71 3.73 5.40 -2.05
C PHE A 71 2.57 4.62 -1.44
N LEU A 72 1.38 4.77 -2.01
CA LEU A 72 0.16 4.15 -1.51
C LEU A 72 -0.20 2.92 -2.34
N THR A 73 -0.35 1.78 -1.67
CA THR A 73 -0.66 0.50 -2.32
C THR A 73 -2.12 0.43 -2.76
N HIS A 74 -3.05 0.90 -1.93
CA HIS A 74 -4.48 0.95 -2.21
C HIS A 74 -5.22 1.89 -1.25
N GLY A 75 -6.53 2.08 -1.46
CA GLY A 75 -7.33 3.09 -0.79
C GLY A 75 -8.04 2.69 0.51
N HIS A 76 -7.64 1.62 1.21
CA HIS A 76 -8.23 1.33 2.52
C HIS A 76 -7.65 2.23 3.62
N GLU A 77 -8.44 2.50 4.65
CA GLU A 77 -8.09 3.37 5.79
C GLU A 77 -6.82 2.94 6.52
N ASP A 78 -6.61 1.63 6.63
CA ASP A 78 -5.44 1.06 7.26
C ASP A 78 -4.16 1.19 6.42
N HIS A 79 -4.24 1.80 5.23
CA HIS A 79 -3.13 2.18 4.37
C HIS A 79 -3.07 3.69 4.04
N ILE A 80 -4.18 4.43 4.06
CA ILE A 80 -4.21 5.86 3.71
C ILE A 80 -4.70 6.79 4.83
N GLY A 81 -5.31 6.24 5.88
CA GLY A 81 -6.09 7.03 6.84
C GLY A 81 -5.24 7.96 7.72
N GLY A 82 -3.99 7.59 7.99
CA GLY A 82 -3.04 8.43 8.73
C GLY A 82 -2.35 9.51 7.88
N LEU A 83 -2.48 9.46 6.55
CA LEU A 83 -1.70 10.27 5.61
C LEU A 83 -1.79 11.78 5.87
N SER A 84 -2.98 12.29 6.17
CA SER A 84 -3.17 13.73 6.39
C SER A 84 -2.42 14.24 7.64
N TYR A 85 -2.25 13.39 8.65
CA TYR A 85 -1.48 13.69 9.85
C TYR A 85 0.03 13.67 9.58
N VAL A 86 0.48 12.72 8.74
CA VAL A 86 1.88 12.65 8.30
C VAL A 86 2.26 13.87 7.48
N LEU A 87 1.45 14.23 6.48
CA LEU A 87 1.74 15.35 5.57
C LEU A 87 1.74 16.73 6.25
N LYS A 88 1.02 16.88 7.37
CA LYS A 88 1.11 18.09 8.21
C LYS A 88 2.49 18.27 8.85
N LYS A 89 3.23 17.18 9.05
CA LYS A 89 4.57 17.18 9.66
C LYS A 89 5.68 17.07 8.61
N VAL A 90 5.48 16.27 7.57
CA VAL A 90 6.44 15.98 6.49
C VAL A 90 5.72 16.12 5.15
N ASN A 91 5.78 17.31 4.54
CA ASN A 91 5.09 17.59 3.29
C ASN A 91 5.93 17.13 2.07
N VAL A 92 5.64 15.92 1.60
CA VAL A 92 6.35 15.26 0.51
C VAL A 92 5.37 14.77 -0.57
N PRO A 93 5.85 14.48 -1.80
CA PRO A 93 4.99 13.97 -2.85
C PRO A 93 4.36 12.61 -2.50
N VAL A 94 3.09 12.43 -2.86
CA VAL A 94 2.34 11.19 -2.65
C VAL A 94 2.05 10.53 -3.99
N TYR A 95 2.36 9.25 -4.11
CA TYR A 95 2.17 8.44 -5.30
C TYR A 95 1.04 7.44 -5.06
N GLY A 96 0.06 7.38 -5.95
CA GLY A 96 -1.06 6.45 -5.79
C GLY A 96 -1.85 6.24 -7.07
N THR A 97 -2.63 5.16 -7.10
CA THR A 97 -3.53 4.85 -8.21
C THR A 97 -4.74 5.78 -8.24
N LYS A 98 -5.45 5.80 -9.38
CA LYS A 98 -6.57 6.72 -9.60
C LYS A 98 -7.63 6.69 -8.48
N LEU A 99 -8.07 5.49 -8.09
CA LEU A 99 -9.04 5.34 -7.00
C LEU A 99 -8.46 5.79 -5.66
N THR A 100 -7.23 5.36 -5.36
CA THR A 100 -6.52 5.69 -4.12
C THR A 100 -6.36 7.20 -3.96
N LEU A 101 -5.89 7.91 -5.00
CA LEU A 101 -5.75 9.36 -4.96
C LEU A 101 -7.08 10.09 -4.89
N GLY A 102 -8.16 9.55 -5.48
CA GLY A 102 -9.50 10.12 -5.31
C GLY A 102 -9.98 10.08 -3.86
N LEU A 103 -9.70 8.98 -3.14
CA LEU A 103 -10.03 8.87 -1.71
C LEU A 103 -9.13 9.75 -0.84
N VAL A 104 -7.83 9.82 -1.17
CA VAL A 104 -6.87 10.70 -0.50
C VAL A 104 -7.23 12.17 -0.68
N GLU A 105 -7.63 12.59 -1.88
CA GLU A 105 -8.01 13.97 -2.17
C GLU A 105 -9.13 14.45 -1.22
N GLU A 106 -10.18 13.65 -1.02
CA GLU A 106 -11.25 13.99 -0.08
C GLU A 106 -10.74 14.13 1.36
N LYS A 107 -9.88 13.20 1.82
CA LYS A 107 -9.25 13.29 3.14
C LYS A 107 -8.38 14.53 3.31
N LEU A 108 -7.63 14.90 2.28
CA LEU A 108 -6.79 16.10 2.31
C LEU A 108 -7.62 17.38 2.29
N LYS A 109 -8.79 17.39 1.64
CA LYS A 109 -9.75 18.50 1.67
C LYS A 109 -10.35 18.64 3.07
N GLU A 110 -10.81 17.55 3.67
CA GLU A 110 -11.32 17.51 5.05
C GLU A 110 -10.26 18.03 6.05
N ALA A 111 -9.00 17.66 5.85
CA ALA A 111 -7.88 18.10 6.68
C ALA A 111 -7.39 19.53 6.35
N GLY A 112 -7.91 20.18 5.32
CA GLY A 112 -7.55 21.56 4.91
C GLY A 112 -6.17 21.71 4.25
N ILE A 113 -5.52 20.63 3.82
CA ILE A 113 -4.13 20.63 3.31
C ILE A 113 -4.01 20.25 1.83
N PHE A 114 -5.11 19.91 1.15
CA PHE A 114 -5.10 19.47 -0.25
C PHE A 114 -4.33 20.42 -1.19
N ARG A 115 -4.55 21.74 -1.07
CA ARG A 115 -3.89 22.74 -1.93
C ARG A 115 -2.37 22.85 -1.73
N HIS A 116 -1.85 22.27 -0.65
CA HIS A 116 -0.43 22.31 -0.29
C HIS A 116 0.27 20.95 -0.46
N THR A 117 -0.46 19.93 -0.92
CA THR A 117 0.05 18.57 -1.13
C THR A 117 0.28 18.32 -2.62
N THR A 118 1.33 17.58 -2.95
CA THR A 118 1.59 17.13 -4.33
C THR A 118 1.18 15.68 -4.50
N LEU A 119 0.22 15.41 -5.38
CA LEU A 119 -0.25 14.06 -5.71
C LEU A 119 0.22 13.66 -7.11
N HIS A 120 0.85 12.49 -7.22
CA HIS A 120 1.34 11.90 -8.47
C HIS A 120 0.53 10.65 -8.80
N LEU A 121 -0.26 10.73 -9.86
CA LEU A 121 -1.00 9.60 -10.38
C LEU A 121 -0.05 8.54 -10.96
N ILE A 122 -0.16 7.32 -10.46
CA ILE A 122 0.54 6.15 -11.00
C ILE A 122 -0.47 5.06 -11.41
N ASP A 123 0.01 4.10 -12.19
CA ASP A 123 -0.68 2.86 -12.49
C ASP A 123 0.29 1.66 -12.40
N ALA A 124 -0.25 0.46 -12.61
CA ALA A 124 0.54 -0.77 -12.55
C ALA A 124 1.65 -0.88 -13.62
N ASN A 125 1.70 -0.01 -14.63
CA ASN A 125 2.73 0.01 -15.67
C ASN A 125 3.73 1.17 -15.47
N SER A 126 3.46 2.05 -14.51
CA SER A 126 4.29 3.22 -14.25
C SER A 126 5.67 2.80 -13.76
N ARG A 127 6.68 3.54 -14.20
CA ARG A 127 8.06 3.44 -13.74
C ARG A 127 8.59 4.84 -13.56
N LEU A 128 9.08 5.13 -12.36
CA LEU A 128 9.49 6.47 -11.94
C LEU A 128 10.88 6.40 -11.34
N THR A 129 11.60 7.52 -11.37
CA THR A 129 12.80 7.70 -10.56
C THR A 129 12.46 8.67 -9.45
N VAL A 130 12.63 8.24 -8.20
CA VAL A 130 12.35 9.04 -6.99
C VAL A 130 13.62 9.05 -6.15
N GLY A 131 14.19 10.25 -5.94
CA GLY A 131 15.58 10.39 -5.52
C GLY A 131 16.51 9.68 -6.51
N SER A 132 17.33 8.78 -6.00
CA SER A 132 18.24 7.91 -6.76
C SER A 132 17.63 6.55 -7.15
N THR A 133 16.42 6.24 -6.68
CA THR A 133 15.82 4.90 -6.78
C THR A 133 14.81 4.80 -7.91
N GLN A 134 14.89 3.74 -8.72
CA GLN A 134 13.84 3.41 -9.68
C GLN A 134 12.72 2.65 -8.98
N VAL A 135 11.50 3.17 -9.10
CA VAL A 135 10.29 2.59 -8.51
C VAL A 135 9.36 2.14 -9.62
N SER A 136 8.87 0.91 -9.52
CA SER A 136 7.88 0.34 -10.44
C SER A 136 6.76 -0.34 -9.66
N PHE A 137 5.67 -0.64 -10.36
CA PHE A 137 4.46 -1.17 -9.74
C PHE A 137 3.98 -2.43 -10.47
N PHE A 138 3.13 -3.20 -9.80
CA PHE A 138 2.44 -4.34 -10.41
C PHE A 138 1.04 -4.48 -9.82
N ARG A 139 0.07 -4.86 -10.65
CA ARG A 139 -1.32 -5.01 -10.19
C ARG A 139 -1.44 -6.19 -9.23
N THR A 140 -2.16 -5.99 -8.14
CA THR A 140 -2.64 -7.04 -7.24
C THR A 140 -4.16 -7.17 -7.33
N ASN A 141 -4.73 -8.25 -6.81
CA ASN A 141 -6.15 -8.30 -6.52
C ASN A 141 -6.36 -8.09 -5.02
N HIS A 142 -7.28 -7.21 -4.65
CA HIS A 142 -7.68 -7.01 -3.26
C HIS A 142 -9.20 -6.82 -3.14
N SER A 143 -9.74 -6.44 -1.98
CA SER A 143 -11.17 -6.11 -1.84
C SER A 143 -11.54 -4.83 -2.59
N ILE A 144 -10.68 -3.81 -2.55
CA ILE A 144 -10.81 -2.57 -3.32
C ILE A 144 -10.13 -2.69 -4.70
N PRO A 145 -10.66 -2.04 -5.78
CA PRO A 145 -9.98 -1.94 -7.07
C PRO A 145 -8.68 -1.13 -7.02
N ASP A 146 -7.91 -1.20 -8.10
CA ASP A 146 -6.69 -0.40 -8.31
C ASP A 146 -5.64 -0.55 -7.19
N SER A 147 -5.57 -1.72 -6.56
CA SER A 147 -4.48 -2.09 -5.67
C SER A 147 -3.21 -2.48 -6.45
N VAL A 148 -2.06 -2.05 -5.95
CA VAL A 148 -0.74 -2.32 -6.54
C VAL A 148 0.26 -2.75 -5.47
N GLY A 149 1.18 -3.61 -5.86
CA GLY A 149 2.45 -3.79 -5.16
C GLY A 149 3.51 -2.85 -5.72
N ILE A 150 4.54 -2.60 -4.93
CA ILE A 150 5.60 -1.62 -5.20
C ILE A 150 6.95 -2.34 -5.24
N CYS A 151 7.79 -1.97 -6.18
CA CYS A 151 9.11 -2.55 -6.40
C CYS A 151 10.15 -1.42 -6.45
N PHE A 152 11.04 -1.39 -5.47
CA PHE A 152 12.17 -0.46 -5.38
C PHE A 152 13.42 -1.18 -5.90
N GLU A 153 13.93 -0.75 -7.06
CA GLU A 153 15.10 -1.34 -7.68
C GLU A 153 16.37 -0.84 -7.01
N THR A 154 17.25 -1.76 -6.59
CA THR A 154 18.56 -1.45 -6.02
C THR A 154 19.65 -2.25 -6.73
N SER A 155 20.90 -1.80 -6.62
CA SER A 155 22.11 -2.49 -7.09
C SER A 155 22.27 -3.92 -6.54
N GLN A 156 21.62 -4.24 -5.42
CA GLN A 156 21.69 -5.57 -4.77
C GLN A 156 20.47 -6.46 -5.06
N GLY A 157 19.52 -5.97 -5.86
CA GLY A 157 18.23 -6.63 -6.12
C GLY A 157 17.04 -5.82 -5.61
N ALA A 158 15.84 -6.17 -6.05
CA ALA A 158 14.65 -5.40 -5.72
C ALA A 158 14.23 -5.55 -4.26
N VAL A 159 13.77 -4.46 -3.64
CA VAL A 159 12.95 -4.50 -2.43
C VAL A 159 11.49 -4.41 -2.86
N VAL A 160 10.71 -5.45 -2.60
CA VAL A 160 9.33 -5.59 -3.07
C VAL A 160 8.37 -5.53 -1.88
N HIS A 161 7.36 -4.67 -1.98
CA HIS A 161 6.26 -4.61 -1.03
C HIS A 161 4.96 -5.01 -1.73
N THR A 162 4.29 -6.07 -1.26
CA THR A 162 3.08 -6.58 -1.93
C THR A 162 1.87 -5.67 -1.77
N GLY A 163 1.84 -4.90 -0.68
CA GLY A 163 0.58 -4.38 -0.13
C GLY A 163 -0.34 -5.54 0.25
N ASP A 164 -1.59 -5.21 0.51
CA ASP A 164 -2.61 -6.24 0.73
C ASP A 164 -3.00 -6.90 -0.58
N PHE A 165 -3.06 -8.22 -0.59
CA PHE A 165 -3.35 -8.94 -1.81
C PHE A 165 -4.05 -10.27 -1.58
N LYS A 166 -4.58 -10.78 -2.69
CA LYS A 166 -5.02 -12.15 -2.87
C LYS A 166 -4.87 -12.51 -4.34
N PHE A 167 -4.94 -13.79 -4.65
CA PHE A 167 -5.07 -14.26 -6.02
C PHE A 167 -6.53 -14.64 -6.31
N ASP A 168 -7.22 -13.79 -7.08
CA ASP A 168 -8.59 -14.02 -7.53
C ASP A 168 -8.57 -14.26 -9.04
N GLN A 169 -9.03 -15.42 -9.47
CA GLN A 169 -9.15 -15.82 -10.88
C GLN A 169 -10.40 -15.22 -11.52
N THR A 170 -11.35 -14.76 -10.70
CA THR A 170 -12.63 -14.18 -11.14
C THR A 170 -12.90 -12.83 -10.45
N PRO A 171 -11.98 -11.86 -10.57
CA PRO A 171 -12.17 -10.55 -9.97
C PRO A 171 -13.38 -9.85 -10.61
N VAL A 172 -14.13 -9.10 -9.82
CA VAL A 172 -15.42 -8.50 -10.25
C VAL A 172 -15.24 -7.48 -11.36
N ASP A 173 -14.11 -6.76 -11.36
CA ASP A 173 -13.73 -5.78 -12.39
C ASP A 173 -13.08 -6.42 -13.63
N GLY A 174 -12.92 -7.75 -13.65
CA GLY A 174 -12.30 -8.50 -14.74
C GLY A 174 -10.78 -8.35 -14.84
N LYS A 175 -10.13 -7.63 -13.92
CA LYS A 175 -8.69 -7.35 -13.97
C LYS A 175 -7.92 -8.28 -13.05
N GLN A 176 -7.20 -9.24 -13.61
CA GLN A 176 -6.38 -10.19 -12.84
C GLN A 176 -5.09 -9.54 -12.31
N ALA A 177 -4.50 -10.14 -11.27
CA ALA A 177 -3.16 -9.77 -10.79
C ALA A 177 -2.08 -10.00 -11.86
N ASP A 178 -1.03 -9.17 -11.86
CA ASP A 178 0.05 -9.19 -12.86
C ASP A 178 1.07 -10.32 -12.58
N ILE A 179 0.64 -11.59 -12.64
CA ILE A 179 1.51 -12.75 -12.35
C ILE A 179 2.78 -12.75 -13.21
N GLY A 180 2.68 -12.40 -14.49
CA GLY A 180 3.83 -12.33 -15.39
C GLY A 180 4.85 -11.26 -14.99
N LYS A 181 4.42 -10.10 -14.49
CA LYS A 181 5.35 -9.08 -13.98
C LYS A 181 5.99 -9.52 -12.66
N MET A 182 5.21 -10.16 -11.78
CA MET A 182 5.74 -10.72 -10.53
C MET A 182 6.85 -11.74 -10.82
N ALA A 183 6.65 -12.62 -11.80
CA ALA A 183 7.67 -13.58 -12.25
C ALA A 183 8.91 -12.86 -12.80
N ALA A 184 8.73 -11.87 -13.67
CA ALA A 184 9.85 -11.09 -14.23
C ALA A 184 10.63 -10.32 -13.15
N ILE A 185 9.97 -9.79 -12.11
CA ILE A 185 10.65 -9.17 -10.96
C ILE A 185 11.48 -10.23 -10.20
N GLY A 186 10.92 -11.42 -9.98
CA GLY A 186 11.64 -12.53 -9.36
C GLY A 186 12.87 -12.97 -10.14
N GLU A 187 12.78 -13.05 -11.47
CA GLU A 187 13.88 -13.40 -12.37
C GLU A 187 15.01 -12.36 -12.37
N ARG A 188 14.69 -11.07 -12.18
CA ARG A 188 15.70 -10.00 -12.06
C ARG A 188 16.46 -10.03 -10.73
N GLY A 189 15.94 -10.74 -9.73
CA GLY A 189 16.52 -10.83 -8.40
C GLY A 189 15.82 -9.92 -7.39
N VAL A 190 15.38 -10.52 -6.28
CA VAL A 190 14.71 -9.84 -5.17
C VAL A 190 15.61 -9.94 -3.94
N LEU A 191 16.02 -8.80 -3.39
CA LEU A 191 16.79 -8.71 -2.16
C LEU A 191 15.92 -8.93 -0.93
N CYS A 192 14.74 -8.31 -0.91
CA CYS A 192 13.82 -8.33 0.22
C CYS A 192 12.37 -8.33 -0.28
N LEU A 193 11.53 -9.17 0.32
CA LEU A 193 10.09 -9.20 0.08
C LEU A 193 9.35 -8.90 1.39
N LEU A 194 8.60 -7.80 1.40
CA LEU A 194 7.63 -7.46 2.43
C LEU A 194 6.24 -7.91 1.93
N SER A 195 5.65 -8.88 2.62
CA SER A 195 4.40 -9.51 2.19
C SER A 195 3.33 -9.51 3.28
N ASP A 196 2.08 -9.32 2.86
CA ASP A 196 0.89 -9.45 3.72
C ASP A 196 0.86 -10.81 4.43
N SER A 197 0.72 -10.75 5.77
CA SER A 197 0.69 -11.91 6.66
C SER A 197 -0.66 -12.12 7.36
N THR A 198 -1.69 -11.31 7.04
CA THR A 198 -3.00 -11.29 7.71
C THR A 198 -3.68 -12.66 7.76
N ASN A 199 -3.38 -13.55 6.82
CA ASN A 199 -3.96 -14.90 6.75
C ASN A 199 -2.89 -15.99 6.67
N ALA A 200 -1.67 -15.73 7.11
CA ALA A 200 -0.57 -16.69 7.06
C ALA A 200 -0.87 -17.98 7.84
N GLU A 201 -1.70 -17.92 8.88
CA GLU A 201 -2.11 -19.08 9.68
C GLU A 201 -3.23 -19.91 9.04
N ARG A 202 -3.90 -19.39 7.99
CA ARG A 202 -5.00 -20.09 7.31
C ARG A 202 -4.47 -20.98 6.19
N LEU A 203 -4.62 -22.29 6.35
CA LEU A 203 -4.20 -23.29 5.36
C LEU A 203 -5.10 -23.36 4.12
N GLU A 204 -6.35 -22.90 4.23
CA GLU A 204 -7.33 -22.99 3.15
C GLU A 204 -7.27 -21.80 2.17
N ARG A 205 -7.50 -22.07 0.88
CA ARG A 205 -7.59 -21.02 -0.14
C ARG A 205 -8.84 -20.17 0.05
N ARG A 206 -8.70 -18.85 -0.06
CA ARG A 206 -9.85 -17.93 -0.07
C ARG A 206 -10.82 -18.24 -1.22
N ASN A 207 -12.11 -18.08 -0.94
CA ASN A 207 -13.15 -18.15 -1.95
C ASN A 207 -12.99 -17.03 -3.00
N GLN A 208 -13.25 -17.39 -4.25
CA GLN A 208 -13.25 -16.49 -5.39
C GLN A 208 -14.43 -15.50 -5.30
N LYS A 209 -14.24 -14.21 -5.62
CA LYS A 209 -15.30 -13.18 -5.47
C LYS A 209 -16.58 -13.57 -6.20
N GLN A 210 -16.49 -14.15 -7.39
CA GLN A 210 -17.67 -14.53 -8.17
C GLN A 210 -18.51 -15.64 -7.51
N ARG A 211 -17.90 -16.53 -6.70
CA ARG A 211 -18.66 -17.51 -5.91
C ARG A 211 -19.50 -16.85 -4.82
N LEU A 212 -18.97 -15.80 -4.18
CA LEU A 212 -19.70 -15.01 -3.19
C LEU A 212 -20.89 -14.28 -3.82
N VAL A 213 -20.70 -13.65 -4.99
CA VAL A 213 -21.79 -13.00 -5.73
C VAL A 213 -22.91 -13.99 -6.08
N LYS A 214 -22.56 -15.18 -6.59
CA LYS A 214 -23.55 -16.23 -6.88
C LYS A 214 -24.27 -16.72 -5.62
N GLY A 215 -23.55 -16.85 -4.50
CA GLY A 215 -24.11 -17.21 -3.20
C GLY A 215 -25.13 -16.17 -2.72
N PHE A 216 -24.76 -14.89 -2.76
CA PHE A 216 -25.63 -13.78 -2.38
C PHE A 216 -26.89 -13.71 -3.27
N GLN A 217 -26.73 -13.82 -4.59
CA GLN A 217 -27.86 -13.89 -5.53
C GLN A 217 -28.80 -15.07 -5.26
N LYS A 218 -28.27 -16.22 -4.86
CA LYS A 218 -29.07 -17.39 -4.48
C LYS A 218 -29.87 -17.13 -3.20
N CYS A 219 -29.30 -16.42 -2.23
CA CYS A 219 -30.01 -16.02 -1.02
C CYS A 219 -31.13 -15.01 -1.32
N LEU A 220 -30.84 -13.97 -2.12
CA LEU A 220 -31.84 -12.99 -2.55
C LEU A 220 -33.01 -13.64 -3.31
N LYS A 221 -32.72 -14.56 -4.24
CA LYS A 221 -33.76 -15.30 -4.97
C LYS A 221 -34.62 -16.21 -4.08
N LYS A 222 -34.11 -16.62 -2.90
CA LYS A 222 -34.84 -17.44 -1.93
C LYS A 222 -35.71 -16.61 -0.99
N GLN A 223 -35.44 -15.31 -0.85
CA GLN A 223 -36.33 -14.42 -0.13
C GLN A 223 -37.55 -14.14 -1.01
N LYS A 224 -38.71 -14.65 -0.58
CA LYS A 224 -40.00 -14.23 -1.13
C LYS A 224 -40.36 -12.86 -0.53
N GLY A 225 -39.99 -11.80 -1.24
CA GLY A 225 -40.54 -10.45 -1.11
C GLY A 225 -40.12 -9.65 0.12
N GLU A 226 -39.55 -8.46 -0.12
CA GLU A 226 -40.09 -7.26 0.51
C GLU A 226 -40.82 -6.50 -0.61
N SER A 227 -42.13 -6.40 -0.48
CA SER A 227 -42.92 -5.48 -1.30
C SER A 227 -42.46 -4.07 -0.94
N LEU A 228 -41.84 -3.36 -1.87
CA LEU A 228 -41.72 -1.90 -1.79
C LEU A 228 -43.11 -1.26 -1.78
#